data_AF-A0A941TJS1-F1
#
_entry.id   AF-A0A941TJS1-F1
#
_cell.length_a   1.000
_cell.length_b   1.000
_cell.length_c   1.000
_cell.angle_alpha   90.00
_cell.angle_beta   90.00
_cell.angle_gamma   90.00
#
_symmetry.space_group_name_H-M   'P 1'
#
loop_
_entity.id
_entity.type
_entity.pdbx_description
1 polymer ?
#
loop_
_entity_poly.entity_id
_entity_poly.type
_entity_poly.pdbx_seq_one_letter_code
_entity_poly.pdbx_strand_id
1 'polypeptide(L)'
;MSPAAVLVADSAHAITPATKSREAGLAAKAARRPPAPKPVLVLNGPNLNMLGKRQPQIYGRETLTDVEAACQAEAARLGLRIEFAQSNHEGVLVDLIQAAREKNSGIIINAGAYTHTSVALLDALNAAELPAIEVHISNIYKREAFRHRSYISPAAVGVIAGLGTQGYLLALQALARLLGR
;
A
#
# COMPACT_ATOMS: atom_id res chain seq x y z
N MET A 1 -46.96 38.46 -62.20
CA MET A 1 -47.20 37.76 -60.93
C MET A 1 -46.84 36.30 -61.12
N SER A 2 -45.89 35.82 -60.31
CA SER A 2 -45.31 34.48 -60.08
C SER A 2 -45.51 33.26 -61.01
N PRO A 3 -44.54 32.31 -61.01
CA PRO A 3 -44.23 31.38 -62.09
C PRO A 3 -44.54 29.91 -61.76
N ALA A 4 -44.35 28.99 -62.71
CA ALA A 4 -44.14 27.57 -62.40
C ALA A 4 -43.18 26.94 -63.43
N ALA A 5 -41.95 26.68 -62.98
CA ALA A 5 -40.93 25.92 -63.69
C ALA A 5 -41.09 24.42 -63.37
N VAL A 6 -40.96 23.59 -64.40
CA VAL A 6 -41.00 22.13 -64.33
C VAL A 6 -39.60 21.59 -64.04
N LEU A 7 -39.52 20.69 -63.06
CA LEU A 7 -38.34 19.92 -62.66
C LEU A 7 -37.83 19.00 -63.80
N VAL A 8 -36.51 18.95 -63.96
CA VAL A 8 -35.80 17.80 -64.53
C VAL A 8 -34.81 17.31 -63.48
N ALA A 9 -34.81 16.00 -63.28
CA ALA A 9 -34.04 15.29 -62.26
C ALA A 9 -32.67 14.83 -62.79
N ASP A 10 -31.89 14.29 -61.83
CA ASP A 10 -30.68 13.47 -61.95
C ASP A 10 -29.35 14.24 -62.11
N SER A 11 -28.36 14.10 -61.23
CA SER A 11 -27.77 12.83 -60.84
C SER A 11 -26.83 12.95 -59.63
N ALA A 12 -26.74 11.86 -58.89
CA ALA A 12 -26.02 11.69 -57.63
C ALA A 12 -24.49 11.65 -57.80
N HIS A 13 -23.76 12.22 -56.84
CA HIS A 13 -22.45 11.75 -56.40
C HIS A 13 -22.29 12.03 -54.89
N ALA A 14 -22.64 11.03 -54.07
CA ALA A 14 -22.40 11.05 -52.64
C ALA A 14 -20.96 10.58 -52.36
N ILE A 15 -20.10 11.51 -51.92
CA ILE A 15 -18.80 11.17 -51.33
C ILE A 15 -19.06 10.76 -49.87
N THR A 16 -18.92 9.47 -49.58
CA THR A 16 -19.00 8.90 -48.22
C THR A 16 -17.86 9.39 -47.30
N PRO A 17 -18.12 9.84 -46.06
CA PRO A 17 -17.09 10.08 -45.06
C PRO A 17 -16.96 8.87 -44.13
N ALA A 18 -16.41 7.75 -44.61
CA ALA A 18 -16.32 6.50 -43.83
C ALA A 18 -14.90 6.17 -43.33
N THR A 19 -13.90 7.01 -43.60
CA THR A 19 -12.48 6.69 -43.30
C THR A 19 -11.88 7.48 -42.13
N LYS A 20 -12.42 8.64 -41.74
CA LYS A 20 -11.90 9.43 -40.61
C LYS A 20 -12.31 8.93 -39.21
N SER A 21 -13.35 8.11 -39.11
CA SER A 21 -13.89 7.65 -37.81
C SER A 21 -13.23 6.39 -37.26
N ARG A 22 -12.59 5.57 -38.12
CA ARG A 22 -11.90 4.34 -37.68
C ARG A 22 -10.46 4.60 -37.20
N GLU A 23 -9.75 5.57 -37.78
CA GLU A 23 -8.39 5.93 -37.34
C GLU A 23 -8.39 6.67 -36.00
N ALA A 24 -9.39 7.53 -35.76
CA ALA A 24 -9.56 8.21 -34.47
C ALA A 24 -9.87 7.24 -33.31
N GLY A 25 -10.57 6.13 -33.60
CA GLY A 25 -10.89 5.08 -32.62
C GLY A 25 -9.69 4.17 -32.28
N LEU A 26 -8.74 4.01 -33.20
CA LEU A 26 -7.51 3.23 -32.96
C LEU A 26 -6.44 4.05 -32.22
N ALA A 27 -6.35 5.36 -32.48
CA ALA A 27 -5.41 6.25 -31.81
C ALA A 27 -5.78 6.51 -30.33
N ALA A 28 -7.07 6.49 -29.97
CA ALA A 28 -7.53 6.69 -28.58
C ALA A 28 -7.28 5.48 -27.65
N LYS A 29 -6.89 4.32 -28.21
CA LYS A 29 -6.52 3.11 -27.45
C LYS A 29 -5.01 3.00 -27.20
N ALA A 30 -4.22 3.96 -27.68
CA ALA A 30 -2.79 4.02 -27.43
C ALA A 30 -2.50 4.43 -25.97
N ALA A 31 -2.22 3.42 -25.16
CA ALA A 31 -1.30 3.44 -24.03
C ALA A 31 -1.59 4.42 -22.87
N ARG A 32 -2.77 4.32 -22.25
CA ARG A 32 -2.82 4.61 -20.81
C ARG A 32 -2.14 3.46 -20.08
N ARG A 33 -0.83 3.57 -19.86
CA ARG A 33 -0.09 2.66 -18.96
C ARG A 33 -0.91 2.56 -17.66
N PRO A 34 -1.26 1.34 -17.18
CA PRO A 34 -2.00 1.21 -15.94
C PRO A 34 -1.26 2.00 -14.86
N PRO A 35 -1.97 2.69 -13.95
CA PRO A 35 -1.32 3.46 -12.91
C PRO A 35 -0.32 2.56 -12.19
N ALA A 36 0.88 3.09 -11.96
CA ALA A 36 1.92 2.34 -11.27
C ALA A 36 1.35 1.81 -9.94
N PRO A 37 1.65 0.57 -9.53
CA PRO A 37 1.10 -0.01 -8.31
C PRO A 37 1.30 0.93 -7.13
N LYS A 38 0.24 1.23 -6.37
CA LYS A 38 0.35 2.00 -5.12
C LYS A 38 1.32 1.27 -4.18
N PRO A 39 2.24 1.97 -3.48
CA PRO A 39 3.21 1.33 -2.59
C PRO A 39 2.52 0.68 -1.38
N VAL A 40 3.22 -0.23 -0.71
CA VAL A 40 2.86 -0.72 0.62
C VAL A 40 3.42 0.24 1.67
N LEU A 41 2.59 0.64 2.64
CA LEU A 41 3.07 1.44 3.78
C LEU A 41 3.70 0.50 4.82
N VAL A 42 4.97 0.73 5.15
CA VAL A 42 5.66 0.06 6.26
C VAL A 42 5.78 1.05 7.41
N LEU A 43 4.98 0.85 8.45
CA LEU A 43 4.80 1.79 9.55
C LEU A 43 5.38 1.25 10.87
N ASN A 44 6.20 2.08 11.52
CA ASN A 44 6.92 1.72 12.73
C ASN A 44 6.54 2.67 13.88
N GLY A 45 6.04 2.09 14.96
CA GLY A 45 5.61 2.80 16.15
C GLY A 45 6.77 3.27 17.05
N PRO A 46 6.47 3.58 18.32
CA PRO A 46 7.40 4.26 19.21
C PRO A 46 8.61 3.40 19.56
N ASN A 47 9.73 4.10 19.78
CA ASN A 47 11.04 3.56 20.16
C ASN A 47 11.74 2.68 19.12
N LEU A 48 11.13 2.37 17.98
CA LEU A 48 11.79 1.59 16.92
C LEU A 48 12.95 2.36 16.25
N ASN A 49 12.95 3.69 16.34
CA ASN A 49 14.11 4.53 15.97
C ASN A 49 15.38 4.24 16.81
N MET A 50 15.23 3.53 17.94
CA MET A 50 16.31 3.12 18.82
C MET A 50 16.81 1.69 18.57
N LEU A 51 16.22 0.97 17.58
CA LEU A 51 16.66 -0.37 17.18
C LEU A 51 18.16 -0.37 16.80
N GLY A 52 18.89 -1.41 17.21
CA GLY A 52 20.33 -1.57 16.98
C GLY A 52 21.25 -0.65 17.79
N LYS A 53 20.70 0.39 18.45
CA LYS A 53 21.47 1.38 19.22
C LYS A 53 21.63 1.03 20.70
N ARG A 54 20.72 0.21 21.25
CA ARG A 54 20.75 -0.19 22.67
C ARG A 54 21.38 -1.56 22.82
N GLN A 55 22.41 -1.66 23.67
CA GLN A 55 23.05 -2.91 24.09
C GLN A 55 23.18 -3.93 22.92
N PRO A 56 23.91 -3.58 21.84
CA PRO A 56 23.93 -4.35 20.59
C PRO A 56 24.42 -5.80 20.75
N GLN A 57 25.16 -6.07 21.82
CA GLN A 57 25.60 -7.43 22.18
C GLN A 57 24.43 -8.34 22.62
N ILE A 58 23.29 -7.74 23.01
CA ILE A 58 22.10 -8.42 23.56
C ILE A 58 20.95 -8.41 22.54
N TYR A 59 20.75 -7.31 21.81
CA TYR A 59 19.57 -7.11 20.94
C TYR A 59 19.87 -7.17 19.44
N GLY A 60 21.12 -7.43 19.06
CA GLY A 60 21.57 -7.36 17.67
C GLY A 60 21.95 -5.94 17.26
N ARG A 61 22.63 -5.84 16.10
CA ARG A 61 23.18 -4.58 15.57
C ARG A 61 22.31 -3.95 14.48
N GLU A 62 21.32 -4.67 13.98
CA GLU A 62 20.45 -4.16 12.91
C GLU A 62 19.69 -2.93 13.40
N THR A 63 19.78 -1.87 12.62
CA THR A 63 19.10 -0.59 12.85
C THR A 63 17.81 -0.55 12.05
N LEU A 64 16.95 0.43 12.36
CA LEU A 64 15.74 0.64 11.55
C LEU A 64 16.05 1.01 10.10
N THR A 65 17.19 1.66 9.85
CA THR A 65 17.68 1.95 8.50
C THR A 65 18.06 0.68 7.74
N ASP A 66 18.65 -0.31 8.42
CA ASP A 66 18.96 -1.60 7.81
C ASP A 66 17.66 -2.35 7.45
N VAL A 67 16.65 -2.28 8.33
CA VAL A 67 15.32 -2.85 8.06
C VAL A 67 14.67 -2.19 6.84
N GLU A 68 14.73 -0.86 6.73
CA GLU A 68 14.21 -0.13 5.58
C GLU A 68 14.91 -0.58 4.28
N ALA A 69 16.23 -0.65 4.27
CA ALA A 69 17.00 -1.09 3.11
C ALA A 69 16.65 -2.52 2.69
N ALA A 70 16.51 -3.44 3.66
CA ALA A 70 16.10 -4.82 3.40
C ALA A 70 14.67 -4.89 2.82
N CYS A 71 13.75 -4.10 3.36
CA CYS A 71 12.37 -4.02 2.87
C CYS A 71 12.32 -3.45 1.44
N GLN A 72 13.10 -2.42 1.13
CA GLN A 72 13.18 -1.85 -0.23
C GLN A 72 13.67 -2.92 -1.23
N ALA A 73 14.73 -3.65 -0.88
CA ALA A 73 15.29 -4.70 -1.73
C ALA A 73 14.28 -5.85 -1.96
N GLU A 74 13.62 -6.32 -0.90
CA GLU A 74 12.64 -7.40 -1.01
C GLU A 74 11.38 -6.96 -1.77
N ALA A 75 10.89 -5.74 -1.54
CA ALA A 75 9.77 -5.19 -2.29
C ALA A 75 10.09 -5.11 -3.79
N ALA A 76 11.29 -4.65 -4.16
CA ALA A 76 11.71 -4.61 -5.55
C ALA A 76 11.72 -6.02 -6.17
N ARG A 77 12.22 -7.03 -5.45
CA ARG A 77 12.21 -8.44 -5.87
C ARG A 77 10.79 -8.97 -6.09
N LEU A 78 9.83 -8.50 -5.30
CA LEU A 78 8.41 -8.86 -5.37
C LEU A 78 7.60 -8.00 -6.35
N GLY A 79 8.23 -7.09 -7.11
CA GLY A 79 7.51 -6.17 -8.00
C GLY A 79 6.62 -5.16 -7.27
N LEU A 80 6.92 -4.90 -5.99
CA LEU A 80 6.26 -3.93 -5.13
C LEU A 80 7.10 -2.66 -4.99
N ARG A 81 6.48 -1.62 -4.42
CA ARG A 81 7.15 -0.42 -3.89
C ARG A 81 6.74 -0.26 -2.44
N ILE A 82 7.55 0.41 -1.64
CA ILE A 82 7.19 0.74 -0.26
C ILE A 82 7.33 2.23 0.04
N GLU A 83 6.52 2.67 0.99
CA GLU A 83 6.74 3.90 1.75
C GLU A 83 7.07 3.48 3.17
N PHE A 84 8.19 3.93 3.71
CA PHE A 84 8.67 3.53 5.03
C PHE A 84 8.59 4.73 5.99
N ALA A 85 7.93 4.56 7.13
CA ALA A 85 7.75 5.62 8.10
C ALA A 85 7.89 5.12 9.53
N GLN A 86 8.30 6.03 10.42
CA GLN A 86 8.39 5.80 11.85
C GLN A 86 7.89 7.03 12.60
N SER A 87 7.15 6.82 13.69
CA SER A 87 6.81 7.89 14.62
C SER A 87 6.67 7.39 16.05
N ASN A 88 7.04 8.26 17.00
CA ASN A 88 6.77 8.06 18.42
C ASN A 88 5.38 8.59 18.84
N HIS A 89 4.71 9.34 17.96
CA HIS A 89 3.44 10.00 18.25
C HIS A 89 2.27 9.21 17.66
N GLU A 90 1.34 8.80 18.50
CA GLU A 90 0.16 8.01 18.10
C GLU A 90 -0.66 8.70 17.01
N GLY A 91 -0.98 9.99 17.17
CA GLY A 91 -1.75 10.75 16.18
C GLY A 91 -1.11 10.77 14.79
N VAL A 92 0.23 10.88 14.71
CA VAL A 92 0.93 10.83 13.42
C VAL A 92 0.80 9.46 12.76
N LEU A 93 0.85 8.37 13.54
CA LEU A 93 0.63 7.02 13.01
C LEU A 93 -0.80 6.86 12.51
N VAL A 94 -1.79 7.40 13.23
CA VAL A 94 -3.20 7.43 12.81
C VAL A 94 -3.36 8.18 11.49
N ASP A 95 -2.80 9.38 11.36
CA ASP A 95 -2.89 10.19 10.14
C ASP A 95 -2.27 9.48 8.93
N LEU A 96 -1.13 8.80 9.13
CA LEU A 96 -0.47 8.01 8.08
C LEU A 96 -1.34 6.82 7.64
N ILE A 97 -1.99 6.13 8.58
CA ILE A 97 -2.89 5.01 8.28
C ILE A 97 -4.13 5.52 7.51
N GLN A 98 -4.73 6.64 7.92
CA GLN A 98 -5.88 7.22 7.22
C GLN A 98 -5.50 7.67 5.80
N ALA A 99 -4.34 8.31 5.64
CA ALA A 99 -3.83 8.69 4.33
C ALA A 99 -3.53 7.49 3.43
N ALA A 100 -3.19 6.33 4.03
CA ALA A 100 -2.84 5.13 3.30
C ALA A 100 -4.00 4.59 2.46
N ARG A 101 -5.25 4.77 2.91
CA ARG A 101 -6.47 4.39 2.17
C ARG A 101 -6.43 4.83 0.70
N GLU A 102 -5.97 6.07 0.47
CA GLU A 102 -5.90 6.64 -0.88
C GLU A 102 -4.54 6.43 -1.55
N LYS A 103 -3.46 6.30 -0.78
CA LYS A 103 -2.07 6.33 -1.30
C LYS A 103 -1.43 4.97 -1.48
N ASN A 104 -1.85 3.97 -0.70
CA ASN A 104 -1.16 2.70 -0.58
C ASN A 104 -2.05 1.52 -1.01
N SER A 105 -1.43 0.35 -1.19
CA SER A 105 -2.11 -0.91 -1.54
C SER A 105 -2.24 -1.87 -0.36
N GLY A 106 -1.47 -1.67 0.70
CA GLY A 106 -1.46 -2.49 1.90
C GLY A 106 -0.61 -1.86 3.00
N ILE A 107 -0.70 -2.40 4.21
CA ILE A 107 -0.02 -1.88 5.39
C ILE A 107 0.78 -3.01 6.07
N ILE A 108 2.04 -2.75 6.40
CA ILE A 108 2.81 -3.52 7.37
C ILE A 108 2.98 -2.62 8.58
N ILE A 109 2.58 -3.08 9.76
CA ILE A 109 2.68 -2.27 10.97
C ILE A 109 3.37 -3.02 12.09
N ASN A 110 4.44 -2.42 12.61
CA ASN A 110 4.98 -2.74 13.93
C ASN A 110 4.67 -1.56 14.84
N ALA A 111 3.57 -1.63 15.57
CA ALA A 111 3.11 -0.53 16.41
C ALA A 111 3.92 -0.35 17.71
N GLY A 112 5.00 -1.11 17.92
CA GLY A 112 5.80 -1.04 19.13
C GLY A 112 4.94 -1.21 20.38
N ALA A 113 5.08 -0.30 21.35
CA ALA A 113 4.27 -0.35 22.57
C ALA A 113 2.77 -0.08 22.33
N TYR A 114 2.41 0.66 21.28
CA TYR A 114 1.02 1.04 21.03
C TYR A 114 0.14 -0.13 20.61
N THR A 115 0.71 -1.25 20.17
CA THR A 115 -0.05 -2.49 19.99
C THR A 115 -0.81 -2.87 21.27
N HIS A 116 -0.28 -2.57 22.47
CA HIS A 116 -0.87 -2.96 23.74
C HIS A 116 -1.81 -1.91 24.36
N THR A 117 -1.94 -0.73 23.75
CA THR A 117 -2.65 0.40 24.37
C THR A 117 -3.58 1.15 23.44
N SER A 118 -3.34 1.12 22.13
CA SER A 118 -3.97 2.04 21.19
C SER A 118 -5.23 1.44 20.56
N VAL A 119 -6.38 1.87 21.07
CA VAL A 119 -7.67 1.70 20.38
C VAL A 119 -7.73 2.62 19.16
N ALA A 120 -7.10 3.79 19.20
CA ALA A 120 -7.08 4.73 18.07
C ALA A 120 -6.43 4.13 16.81
N LEU A 121 -5.33 3.37 16.96
CA LEU A 121 -4.71 2.67 15.83
C LEU A 121 -5.57 1.52 15.31
N LEU A 122 -6.29 0.82 16.19
CA LEU A 122 -7.25 -0.21 15.77
C LEU A 122 -8.33 0.41 14.86
N ASP A 123 -8.94 1.51 15.28
CA ASP A 123 -9.99 2.17 14.53
C ASP A 123 -9.46 2.74 13.20
N ALA A 124 -8.25 3.32 13.21
CA ALA A 124 -7.61 3.80 11.99
C ALA A 124 -7.34 2.68 10.99
N LEU A 125 -6.85 1.52 11.44
CA LEU A 125 -6.61 0.35 10.58
C LEU A 125 -7.91 -0.18 9.98
N ASN A 126 -8.98 -0.28 10.78
CA ASN A 126 -10.29 -0.68 10.27
C ASN A 126 -10.83 0.30 9.22
N ALA A 127 -10.63 1.61 9.44
CA ALA A 127 -11.07 2.65 8.51
C ALA A 127 -10.21 2.72 7.22
N ALA A 128 -9.01 2.14 7.21
CA ALA A 128 -8.13 2.16 6.04
C ALA A 128 -8.65 1.26 4.90
N GLU A 129 -9.44 0.23 5.20
CA GLU A 129 -9.96 -0.74 4.22
C GLU A 129 -8.86 -1.40 3.34
N LEU A 130 -7.66 -1.53 3.91
CA LEU A 130 -6.49 -2.14 3.26
C LEU A 130 -6.08 -3.43 4.01
N PRO A 131 -5.52 -4.44 3.31
CA PRO A 131 -4.91 -5.56 3.99
C PRO A 131 -3.71 -5.09 4.84
N ALA A 132 -3.76 -5.39 6.13
CA ALA A 132 -2.71 -5.05 7.09
C ALA A 132 -2.05 -6.31 7.66
N ILE A 133 -0.72 -6.32 7.78
CA ILE A 133 0.03 -7.36 8.49
C ILE A 133 0.72 -6.72 9.71
N GLU A 134 0.45 -7.25 10.89
CA GLU A 134 1.11 -6.84 12.11
C GLU A 134 2.43 -7.58 12.29
N VAL A 135 3.49 -6.86 12.67
CA VAL A 135 4.83 -7.39 12.87
C VAL A 135 5.36 -7.03 14.25
N HIS A 136 5.90 -8.03 14.94
CA HIS A 136 6.68 -7.87 16.17
C HIS A 136 8.05 -8.51 16.01
N ILE A 137 9.11 -7.72 16.18
CA ILE A 137 10.50 -8.22 16.10
C ILE A 137 10.74 -9.31 17.15
N SER A 138 10.31 -9.08 18.40
CA SER A 138 10.40 -10.05 19.50
C SER A 138 9.16 -10.93 19.60
N ASN A 139 9.29 -12.11 20.18
CA ASN A 139 8.13 -12.93 20.54
C ASN A 139 7.43 -12.31 21.75
N ILE A 140 6.36 -11.54 21.52
CA ILE A 140 5.61 -10.85 22.58
C ILE A 140 4.99 -11.80 23.60
N TYR A 141 4.72 -13.06 23.23
CA TYR A 141 4.13 -14.08 24.11
C TYR A 141 5.12 -14.73 25.07
N LYS A 142 6.42 -14.45 24.93
CA LYS A 142 7.47 -14.84 25.89
C LYS A 142 7.79 -13.74 26.90
N ARG A 143 7.08 -12.61 26.84
CA ARG A 143 7.37 -11.40 27.61
C ARG A 143 6.37 -11.24 28.75
N GLU A 144 6.33 -10.04 29.32
CA GLU A 144 5.40 -9.71 30.40
C GLU A 144 3.95 -9.87 29.94
N ALA A 145 3.06 -10.31 30.83
CA ALA A 145 1.67 -10.65 30.48
C ALA A 145 0.90 -9.51 29.78
N PHE A 146 1.20 -8.24 30.11
CA PHE A 146 0.57 -7.09 29.45
C PHE A 146 0.91 -6.98 27.95
N ARG A 147 1.98 -7.66 27.49
CA ARG A 147 2.37 -7.70 26.08
C ARG A 147 1.70 -8.81 25.28
N HIS A 148 0.96 -9.69 25.94
CA HIS A 148 0.30 -10.80 25.25
C HIS A 148 -0.95 -10.34 24.49
N ARG A 149 -1.48 -9.17 24.84
CA ARG A 149 -2.65 -8.57 24.18
C ARG A 149 -2.21 -7.49 23.21
N SER A 150 -2.65 -7.63 21.95
CA SER A 150 -2.61 -6.57 20.95
C SER A 150 -4.04 -6.09 20.68
N TYR A 151 -4.24 -4.78 20.73
CA TYR A 151 -5.47 -4.11 20.31
C TYR A 151 -5.60 -4.06 18.80
N ILE A 152 -4.49 -4.06 18.05
CA ILE A 152 -4.53 -3.91 16.59
C ILE A 152 -4.62 -5.24 15.83
N SER A 153 -4.26 -6.37 16.47
CA SER A 153 -4.34 -7.70 15.85
C SER A 153 -5.69 -8.02 15.22
N PRO A 154 -6.86 -7.64 15.80
CA PRO A 154 -8.16 -7.88 15.18
C PRO A 154 -8.36 -7.20 13.82
N ALA A 155 -7.66 -6.10 13.52
CA ALA A 155 -7.72 -5.42 12.21
C ALA A 155 -6.68 -5.95 11.21
N ALA A 156 -5.72 -6.75 11.66
CA ALA A 156 -4.70 -7.32 10.80
C ALA A 156 -5.19 -8.64 10.16
N VAL A 157 -4.83 -8.86 8.91
CA VAL A 157 -5.05 -10.15 8.20
C VAL A 157 -4.19 -11.26 8.83
N GLY A 158 -3.02 -10.90 9.33
CA GLY A 158 -2.11 -11.83 10.00
C GLY A 158 -1.13 -11.10 10.91
N VAL A 159 -0.57 -11.87 11.85
CA VAL A 159 0.40 -11.39 12.84
C VAL A 159 1.67 -12.24 12.74
N ILE A 160 2.82 -11.58 12.62
CA ILE A 160 4.13 -12.22 12.62
C ILE A 160 4.89 -11.74 13.85
N ALA A 161 5.29 -12.65 14.74
CA ALA A 161 5.96 -12.30 15.98
C ALA A 161 7.19 -13.17 16.26
N GLY A 162 8.29 -12.54 16.67
CA GLY A 162 9.47 -13.24 17.20
C GLY A 162 10.44 -13.79 16.19
N LEU A 163 10.34 -13.36 14.94
CA LEU A 163 11.27 -13.75 13.87
C LEU A 163 12.29 -12.64 13.57
N GLY A 164 12.50 -11.70 14.51
CA GLY A 164 13.39 -10.58 14.29
C GLY A 164 12.90 -9.65 13.17
N THR A 165 13.83 -8.99 12.50
CA THR A 165 13.59 -8.10 11.35
C THR A 165 13.14 -8.86 10.11
N GLN A 166 13.44 -10.16 10.00
CA GLN A 166 12.93 -11.05 8.94
C GLN A 166 11.40 -11.06 8.89
N GLY A 167 10.72 -10.78 10.01
CA GLY A 167 9.26 -10.64 10.06
C GLY A 167 8.71 -9.60 9.08
N TYR A 168 9.45 -8.52 8.81
CA TYR A 168 9.04 -7.51 7.82
C TYR A 168 9.08 -8.05 6.38
N LEU A 169 10.10 -8.84 6.05
CA LEU A 169 10.23 -9.44 4.72
C LEU A 169 9.15 -10.49 4.48
N LEU A 170 8.85 -11.30 5.50
CA LEU A 170 7.74 -12.26 5.46
C LEU A 170 6.38 -11.55 5.30
N ALA A 171 6.19 -10.40 5.96
CA ALA A 171 4.99 -9.58 5.79
C ALA A 171 4.86 -9.03 4.37
N LEU A 172 5.96 -8.58 3.74
CA LEU A 172 5.97 -8.16 2.34
C LEU A 172 5.59 -9.31 1.40
N GLN A 173 6.13 -10.51 1.62
CA GLN A 173 5.78 -11.69 0.83
C GLN A 173 4.30 -12.07 0.96
N ALA A 174 3.76 -12.01 2.18
CA ALA A 174 2.34 -12.26 2.43
C ALA A 174 1.46 -11.23 1.71
N LEU A 175 1.79 -9.94 1.79
CA LEU A 175 1.05 -8.89 1.10
C LEU A 175 1.19 -8.99 -0.42
N ALA A 176 2.36 -9.32 -0.97
CA ALA A 176 2.52 -9.54 -2.41
C ALA A 176 1.50 -10.57 -2.92
N ARG A 177 1.37 -11.70 -2.21
CA ARG A 177 0.37 -12.74 -2.55
C ARG A 177 -1.06 -12.22 -2.46
N LEU A 178 -1.41 -11.49 -1.41
CA LEU A 178 -2.75 -10.90 -1.24
C LEU A 178 -3.07 -9.87 -2.34
N LEU A 179 -2.05 -9.19 -2.86
CA LEU A 179 -2.16 -8.18 -3.91
C LEU A 179 -2.00 -8.75 -5.33
N GLY A 180 -1.86 -10.07 -5.47
CA GLY A 180 -1.70 -10.75 -6.77
C GLY A 180 -0.39 -10.41 -7.48
N ARG A 181 0.71 -10.31 -6.74
CA ARG A 181 2.07 -10.07 -7.24
C ARG A 181 2.92 -11.33 -7.25
#